data_AF-A0A1D6NAC8-F1
#
_entry.id   AF-A0A1D6NAC8-F1
#
_cell.length_a   1.000
_cell.length_b   1.000
_cell.length_c   1.000
_cell.angle_alpha   90.00
_cell.angle_beta   90.00
_cell.angle_gamma   90.00
#
_symmetry.space_group_name_H-M   'P 1'
#
loop_
_entity.id
_entity.type
_entity.pdbx_description
1 polymer ?
#
loop_
_entity_poly.entity_id
_entity_poly.type
_entity_poly.pdbx_seq_one_letter_code
_entity_poly.pdbx_strand_id
1 'polypeptide(L)'
;MTRTQTRCFFGCGDGEEGGVLSKVYEERRVIGYSPDQMFAVVASVDLYEDFVPWCQRSRIIRCHEDGSFDAELEIGFKFLVESYVSRVEMEKPRYIKVRIVK
;
A
#
# COMPACT_ATOMS: atom_id res chain seq x y z
N MET A 1 17.50 4.99 44.44
CA MET A 1 18.02 4.35 43.21
C MET A 1 17.09 3.22 42.83
N THR A 2 16.07 3.49 42.02
CA THR A 2 15.01 2.52 41.70
C THR A 2 14.70 2.55 40.21
N ARG A 3 14.60 1.33 39.64
CA ARG A 3 14.50 1.00 38.21
C ARG A 3 13.33 1.72 37.53
N THR A 4 13.62 2.43 36.44
CA THR A 4 12.60 2.93 35.50
C THR A 4 12.05 1.76 34.69
N GLN A 5 10.77 1.44 34.90
CA GLN A 5 10.03 0.41 34.18
C GLN A 5 9.23 1.06 33.05
N THR A 6 9.59 0.79 31.80
CA THR A 6 8.82 1.22 30.63
C THR A 6 7.60 0.32 30.45
N ARG A 7 6.41 0.90 30.41
CA ARG A 7 5.21 0.28 29.83
C ARG A 7 4.41 1.32 29.04
N CYS A 8 4.29 1.09 27.73
CA CYS A 8 3.32 1.77 26.90
C CYS A 8 1.96 1.12 27.12
N PHE A 9 0.98 1.90 27.55
CA PHE A 9 -0.42 1.50 27.58
C PHE A 9 -1.23 2.61 26.92
N PHE A 10 -1.98 2.24 25.87
CA PHE A 10 -3.05 2.97 25.21
C PHE A 10 -3.29 4.43 25.67
N GLY A 11 -2.71 5.38 24.95
CA GLY A 11 -3.04 6.80 25.10
C GLY A 11 -4.23 7.15 24.22
N CYS A 12 -5.43 7.09 24.79
CA CYS A 12 -6.52 8.00 24.41
C CYS A 12 -6.04 9.39 24.81
N GLY A 13 -5.81 10.27 23.84
CA GLY A 13 -5.28 11.62 24.07
C GLY A 13 -6.20 12.65 23.42
N ASP A 14 -6.87 13.40 24.29
CA ASP A 14 -7.77 14.53 24.09
C ASP A 14 -7.40 15.49 22.96
N GLY A 15 -8.44 16.04 22.35
CA GLY A 15 -8.37 16.88 21.16
C GLY A 15 -7.60 18.18 21.34
N GLU A 16 -6.72 18.42 20.36
CA GLU A 16 -6.35 19.75 19.89
C GLU A 16 -6.72 19.83 18.41
N GLU A 17 -7.70 20.68 18.08
CA GLU A 17 -8.14 20.96 16.72
C GLU A 17 -7.03 21.71 15.96
N GLY A 18 -6.38 21.00 15.05
CA GLY A 18 -5.52 21.55 14.02
C GLY A 18 -5.54 20.59 12.82
N GLY A 19 -6.28 20.96 11.77
CA GLY A 19 -6.54 20.08 10.62
C GLY A 19 -5.27 19.64 9.88
N VAL A 20 -4.76 18.45 10.19
CA VAL A 20 -3.67 17.76 9.47
C VAL A 20 -3.80 16.24 9.63
N LEU A 21 -4.97 15.65 9.32
CA LEU A 21 -5.14 14.18 9.34
C LEU A 21 -4.74 13.51 8.00
N SER A 22 -3.71 14.02 7.33
CA SER A 22 -3.13 13.38 6.15
C SER A 22 -1.64 13.18 6.37
N LYS A 23 -1.27 11.99 6.83
CA LYS A 23 0.13 11.58 6.92
C LYS A 23 0.61 11.16 5.53
N VAL A 24 1.41 12.00 4.87
CA VAL A 24 2.06 11.67 3.61
C VAL A 24 3.42 11.03 3.92
N TYR A 25 3.69 9.89 3.29
CA TYR A 25 4.97 9.20 3.39
C TYR A 25 5.61 9.10 2.00
N GLU A 26 6.88 9.49 1.89
CA GLU A 26 7.66 9.43 0.67
C GLU A 26 8.99 8.73 0.95
N GLU A 27 9.38 7.77 0.09
CA GLU A 27 10.68 7.13 0.12
C GLU A 27 11.30 7.20 -1.28
N ARG A 28 12.62 7.47 -1.34
CA ARG A 28 13.40 7.41 -2.57
C ARG A 28 14.61 6.52 -2.39
N ARG A 29 14.78 5.55 -3.29
CA ARG A 29 15.91 4.62 -3.28
C ARG A 29 16.49 4.46 -4.69
N VAL A 30 17.82 4.33 -4.76
CA VAL A 30 18.52 3.96 -6.01
C VAL A 30 18.55 2.44 -6.10
N ILE A 31 18.12 1.91 -7.24
CA ILE A 31 17.98 0.47 -7.47
C ILE A 31 18.69 0.14 -8.80
N GLY A 32 19.44 -0.97 -8.85
CA GLY A 32 20.25 -1.38 -10.02
C GLY A 32 19.47 -2.05 -11.16
N TYR A 33 18.18 -1.77 -11.31
CA TYR A 33 17.32 -2.34 -12.36
C TYR A 33 16.87 -1.27 -13.35
N SER A 34 16.52 -1.68 -14.57
CA SER A 34 15.99 -0.74 -15.56
C SER A 34 14.58 -0.26 -15.17
N PRO A 35 14.17 0.95 -15.60
CA PRO A 35 12.81 1.44 -15.37
C PRO A 35 11.73 0.49 -15.88
N ASP A 36 11.94 -0.13 -17.05
CA ASP A 36 11.02 -1.12 -17.62
C ASP A 36 10.89 -2.39 -16.76
N GLN A 37 12.00 -2.88 -16.19
CA GLN A 37 11.97 -4.05 -15.30
C GLN A 37 11.21 -3.71 -14.02
N MET A 38 11.49 -2.56 -13.40
CA MET A 38 10.79 -2.14 -12.19
C MET A 38 9.30 -1.91 -12.45
N PHE A 39 8.97 -1.30 -13.58
CA PHE A 39 7.58 -1.09 -14.00
C PHE A 39 6.86 -2.44 -14.18
N ALA A 40 7.49 -3.41 -14.85
CA ALA A 40 6.89 -4.72 -15.06
C ALA A 40 6.57 -5.45 -13.74
N VAL A 41 7.45 -5.33 -12.74
CA VAL A 41 7.21 -5.92 -11.40
C VAL A 41 6.01 -5.27 -10.72
N VAL A 42 5.96 -3.93 -10.68
CA VAL A 42 4.88 -3.20 -9.98
C VAL A 42 3.55 -3.25 -10.75
N ALA A 43 3.58 -3.38 -12.08
CA ALA A 43 2.37 -3.52 -12.88
C ALA A 43 1.71 -4.90 -12.75
N SER A 44 2.47 -5.92 -12.35
CA SER A 44 1.99 -7.30 -12.21
C SER A 44 1.25 -7.52 -10.89
N VAL A 45 0.15 -6.77 -10.69
CA VAL A 45 -0.62 -6.78 -9.44
C VAL A 45 -1.20 -8.15 -9.13
N ASP A 46 -1.59 -8.94 -10.13
CA ASP A 46 -2.16 -10.29 -9.94
C ASP A 46 -1.19 -11.28 -9.28
N LEU A 47 0.11 -11.03 -9.36
CA LEU A 47 1.14 -11.91 -8.78
C LEU A 47 1.56 -11.47 -7.37
N TYR A 48 0.94 -10.43 -6.80
CA TYR A 48 1.37 -9.91 -5.50
C TYR A 48 1.20 -10.94 -4.38
N GLU A 49 0.26 -11.87 -4.50
CA GLU A 49 0.09 -13.00 -3.58
C GLU A 49 1.33 -13.92 -3.49
N ASP A 50 2.12 -14.04 -4.57
CA ASP A 50 3.28 -14.93 -4.61
C ASP A 50 4.54 -14.31 -3.98
N PHE A 51 4.70 -12.99 -4.08
CA PHE A 51 5.97 -12.33 -3.75
C PHE A 51 5.88 -11.25 -2.67
N VAL A 52 4.69 -10.70 -2.39
CA VAL A 52 4.54 -9.67 -1.36
C VAL A 52 4.23 -10.37 -0.04
N PRO A 53 5.14 -10.33 0.96
CA PRO A 53 4.83 -10.85 2.28
C PRO A 53 3.59 -10.12 2.80
N TRP A 54 2.68 -10.87 3.44
CA TRP A 54 1.39 -10.40 3.96
C TRP A 54 0.29 -10.17 2.92
N CYS A 55 0.56 -10.26 1.62
CA CYS A 55 -0.51 -10.31 0.62
C CYS A 55 -1.08 -11.72 0.58
N GLN A 56 -2.33 -11.88 1.00
CA GLN A 56 -3.02 -13.18 0.98
C GLN A 56 -3.73 -13.42 -0.34
N ARG A 57 -4.15 -12.35 -1.02
CA ARG A 57 -4.88 -12.42 -2.29
C ARG A 57 -4.63 -11.17 -3.11
N SER A 58 -4.41 -11.34 -4.40
CA SER A 58 -4.35 -10.24 -5.36
C SER A 58 -5.09 -10.60 -6.63
N ARG A 59 -6.04 -9.76 -7.06
CA ARG A 59 -6.77 -9.99 -8.31
C ARG A 59 -7.18 -8.70 -8.99
N ILE A 60 -7.12 -8.68 -10.32
CA ILE A 60 -7.81 -7.66 -11.12
C ILE A 60 -9.32 -7.98 -11.17
N ILE A 61 -10.16 -7.03 -10.76
CA ILE A 61 -11.63 -7.16 -10.78
C ILE A 61 -12.19 -6.60 -12.09
N ARG A 62 -11.69 -5.44 -12.56
CA ARG A 62 -12.25 -4.74 -13.72
C ARG A 62 -11.16 -4.04 -14.51
N CYS A 63 -11.25 -4.07 -15.84
CA CYS A 63 -10.47 -3.24 -16.72
C CYS A 63 -11.37 -2.15 -17.31
N HIS A 64 -10.87 -0.92 -17.38
CA HIS A 64 -11.56 0.23 -17.96
C HIS A 64 -11.03 0.50 -19.37
N GLU A 65 -11.86 1.07 -20.23
CA GLU A 65 -11.48 1.42 -21.60
C GLU A 65 -10.38 2.48 -21.64
N ASP A 66 -10.25 3.30 -20.60
CA ASP A 66 -9.18 4.29 -20.42
C ASP A 66 -7.80 3.69 -20.15
N GLY A 67 -7.67 2.35 -20.09
CA GLY A 67 -6.42 1.65 -19.79
C GLY A 67 -6.09 1.56 -18.29
N SER A 68 -6.98 2.04 -17.42
CA SER A 68 -6.90 1.80 -15.97
C SER A 68 -7.59 0.49 -15.58
N PHE A 69 -7.25 -0.08 -14.43
CA PHE A 69 -7.91 -1.27 -13.91
C PHE A 69 -8.14 -1.17 -12.40
N ASP A 70 -9.16 -1.88 -11.93
CA ASP A 70 -9.46 -2.03 -10.51
C ASP A 70 -8.87 -3.36 -10.03
N ALA A 71 -8.02 -3.31 -9.01
CA ALA A 71 -7.41 -4.46 -8.35
C ALA A 71 -7.82 -4.51 -6.88
N GLU A 72 -8.19 -5.70 -6.43
CA GLU A 72 -8.44 -6.01 -5.02
C GLU A 72 -7.23 -6.71 -4.44
N LEU A 73 -6.81 -6.22 -3.29
CA LEU A 73 -5.73 -6.80 -2.50
C LEU A 73 -6.22 -7.10 -1.09
N GLU A 74 -5.88 -8.27 -0.61
CA GLU A 74 -6.13 -8.70 0.77
C GLU A 74 -4.80 -8.78 1.51
N ILE A 75 -4.67 -7.98 2.57
CA ILE A 75 -3.49 -7.93 3.42
C ILE A 75 -3.81 -8.60 4.75
N GLY A 76 -3.07 -9.67 5.06
CA GLY A 76 -3.15 -10.37 6.33
C GLY A 76 -2.01 -9.97 7.25
N PHE A 77 -2.31 -9.38 8.40
CA PHE A 77 -1.31 -9.14 9.44
C PHE A 77 -1.75 -9.73 10.77
N LYS A 78 -1.07 -10.81 11.18
CA LYS A 78 -1.38 -11.61 12.38
C LYS A 78 -2.83 -12.12 12.38
N PHE A 79 -3.72 -11.48 13.12
CA PHE A 79 -5.13 -11.86 13.28
C PHE A 79 -6.08 -10.88 12.57
N LEU A 80 -5.55 -9.85 11.92
CA LEU A 80 -6.33 -8.91 11.12
C LEU A 80 -6.15 -9.27 9.64
N VAL A 81 -7.27 -9.30 8.94
CA VAL A 81 -7.30 -9.40 7.49
C VAL A 81 -8.09 -8.20 6.99
N GLU A 82 -7.46 -7.40 6.14
CA GLU A 82 -8.09 -6.23 5.53
C GLU A 82 -8.03 -6.35 4.02
N SER A 83 -9.19 -6.19 3.38
CA SER A 83 -9.33 -6.20 1.93
C SER A 83 -9.65 -4.79 1.45
N TYR A 84 -8.92 -4.29 0.45
CA TYR A 84 -9.21 -3.01 -0.18
C TYR A 84 -9.26 -3.16 -1.69
N VAL A 85 -10.04 -2.30 -2.35
CA VAL A 85 -10.08 -2.19 -3.81
C VAL A 85 -9.44 -0.88 -4.20
N SER A 86 -8.51 -0.97 -5.16
CA SER A 86 -7.77 0.17 -5.68
C SER A 86 -7.90 0.28 -7.19
N ARG A 87 -7.99 1.50 -7.71
CA ARG A 87 -7.86 1.83 -9.13
C ARG A 87 -6.42 2.15 -9.43
N VAL A 88 -5.86 1.42 -10.38
CA VAL A 88 -4.48 1.56 -10.86
C VAL A 88 -4.49 2.22 -12.24
N GLU A 89 -3.82 3.35 -12.34
CA GLU A 89 -3.57 4.11 -13.56
C GLU A 89 -2.06 4.04 -13.84
N MET A 90 -1.64 3.65 -15.04
CA MET A 90 -0.22 3.51 -15.33
C MET A 90 0.15 4.01 -16.73
N GLU A 91 1.30 4.67 -16.83
CA GLU A 91 1.90 5.09 -18.09
C GLU A 91 3.29 4.47 -18.18
N LYS A 92 3.45 3.45 -19.03
CA LYS A 92 4.72 2.74 -19.17
C LYS A 92 5.77 3.60 -19.90
N PRO A 93 7.03 3.68 -19.44
CA PRO A 93 7.62 3.22 -18.16
C PRO A 93 7.78 4.36 -17.13
N ARG A 94 6.90 5.36 -17.18
CA ARG A 94 7.05 6.63 -16.46
C ARG A 94 6.51 6.59 -15.04
N TYR A 95 5.25 6.18 -14.86
CA TYR A 95 4.63 6.19 -13.54
C TYR A 95 3.49 5.19 -13.39
N ILE A 96 3.21 4.85 -12.14
CA ILE A 96 2.05 4.07 -11.71
C ILE A 96 1.39 4.88 -10.58
N LYS A 97 0.10 5.11 -10.70
CA LYS A 97 -0.71 5.88 -9.77
C LYS A 97 -1.84 5.00 -9.27
N VAL A 98 -2.02 4.97 -7.95
CA VAL A 98 -3.01 4.13 -7.29
C VAL A 98 -3.94 5.00 -6.48
N ARG A 99 -5.25 4.72 -6.56
CA ARG A 99 -6.29 5.39 -5.80
C ARG A 99 -7.18 4.35 -5.14
N ILE A 100 -7.45 4.49 -3.85
CA ILE A 100 -8.38 3.59 -3.16
C ILE A 100 -9.81 3.95 -3.60
N VAL A 101 -10.59 2.93 -3.95
CA VAL A 101 -12.00 3.06 -4.35
C VAL A 101 -12.96 2.42 -3.35
N LYS A 102 -12.52 1.41 -2.59
CA LYS A 102 -13.36 0.73 -1.58
C LYS A 102 -12.53 0.11 -0.47
#